data_AF-A0AAU6MQX8-F1
#
_entry.id   AF-A0AAU6MQX8-F1
#
_cell.length_a   1.000
_cell.length_b   1.000
_cell.length_c   1.000
_cell.angle_alpha   90.00
_cell.angle_beta   90.00
_cell.angle_gamma   90.00
#
_symmetry.space_group_name_H-M   'P 1'
#
loop_
_entity.id
_entity.type
_entity.pdbx_description
1 polymer ?
#
loop_
_entity_poly.entity_id
_entity_poly.type
_entity_poly.pdbx_seq_one_letter_code
_entity_poly.pdbx_strand_id
1 'polypeptide(L)'
;MGNIFHGGGRDLSMSNGGTAVFVDVLMLAVSDLAESVWEYRFATLLTLQDQSVMGRGVVGFDLEDIDWGDSPREQTAAKDFVLRVLDLALRRHRWDELGYDPPFAEGYLRQYRELVEAFDPADAVRTSGILPFPDPEEAAMAMCVRHRVLYAPAYWEPCVFCNA
;
A
#
# COMPACT_ATOMS: atom_id res chain seq x y z
N MET A 1 -12.44 5.68 16.09
CA MET A 1 -11.05 6.09 15.78
C MET A 1 -10.60 5.25 14.60
N GLY A 2 -10.13 5.89 13.54
CA GLY A 2 -9.83 5.26 12.24
C GLY A 2 -8.68 5.96 11.55
N ASN A 3 -8.28 5.45 10.40
CA ASN A 3 -7.19 5.98 9.58
C ASN A 3 -7.76 6.70 8.36
N ILE A 4 -7.02 7.65 7.80
CA ILE A 4 -7.41 8.44 6.63
C ILE A 4 -6.32 8.28 5.57
N PHE A 5 -6.75 8.06 4.34
CA PHE A 5 -5.91 8.08 3.14
C PHE A 5 -6.38 9.24 2.27
N HIS A 6 -5.50 10.19 1.96
CA HIS A 6 -5.82 11.34 1.12
C HIS A 6 -5.37 11.14 -0.33
N GLY A 7 -6.05 11.80 -1.26
CA GLY A 7 -5.58 11.95 -2.62
C GLY A 7 -6.44 12.88 -3.46
N GLY A 8 -5.84 13.93 -4.01
CA GLY A 8 -6.51 14.85 -4.94
C GLY A 8 -7.69 15.57 -4.28
N GLY A 9 -7.55 15.96 -3.01
CA GLY A 9 -8.58 16.68 -2.26
C GLY A 9 -9.74 15.82 -1.75
N ARG A 10 -9.61 14.50 -1.77
CA ARG A 10 -10.63 13.55 -1.30
C ARG A 10 -10.03 12.60 -0.25
N ASP A 11 -10.87 12.18 0.70
CA ASP A 11 -10.47 11.34 1.82
C ASP A 11 -11.18 9.98 1.79
N LEU A 12 -10.41 8.91 2.03
CA LEU A 12 -10.94 7.60 2.39
C LEU A 12 -10.68 7.35 3.87
N SER A 13 -11.75 7.40 4.68
CA SER A 13 -11.68 7.04 6.09
C SER A 13 -12.01 5.56 6.30
N MET A 14 -11.14 4.85 7.00
CA MET A 14 -11.29 3.43 7.33
C MET A 14 -11.21 3.21 8.83
N SER A 15 -11.97 2.23 9.34
CA SER A 15 -11.75 1.74 10.71
C SER A 15 -10.38 1.05 10.80
N ASN A 16 -9.83 0.89 12.01
CA ASN A 16 -8.59 0.12 12.21
C ASN A 16 -8.70 -1.30 11.59
N GLY A 17 -9.78 -2.02 11.88
CA GLY A 17 -10.02 -3.34 11.28
C GLY A 17 -10.13 -3.28 9.76
N GLY A 18 -10.82 -2.28 9.22
CA GLY A 18 -10.89 -2.06 7.77
C GLY A 18 -9.54 -1.76 7.13
N THR A 19 -8.68 -1.02 7.84
CA THR A 19 -7.33 -0.69 7.36
C THR A 19 -6.42 -1.90 7.37
N ALA A 20 -6.44 -2.70 8.44
CA ALA A 20 -5.66 -3.95 8.50
C ALA A 20 -6.00 -4.87 7.32
N VAL A 21 -7.30 -5.09 7.08
CA VAL A 21 -7.78 -5.89 5.95
C VAL A 21 -7.38 -5.28 4.60
N PHE A 22 -7.47 -3.95 4.46
CA PHE A 22 -7.07 -3.25 3.24
C PHE A 22 -5.57 -3.43 2.95
N VAL A 23 -4.72 -3.35 3.98
CA VAL A 23 -3.28 -3.59 3.86
C VAL A 23 -2.99 -5.05 3.51
N ASP A 24 -3.65 -6.01 4.17
CA ASP A 24 -3.47 -7.45 3.89
C ASP A 24 -3.69 -7.78 2.41
N VAL A 25 -4.81 -7.33 1.83
CA VAL A 25 -5.15 -7.64 0.44
C VAL A 25 -4.24 -6.94 -0.56
N LEU A 26 -3.73 -5.75 -0.24
CA LEU A 26 -2.74 -5.06 -1.06
C LEU A 26 -1.37 -5.73 -0.94
N MET A 27 -0.97 -6.18 0.24
CA MET A 27 0.30 -6.88 0.46
C MET A 27 0.34 -8.20 -0.30
N LEU A 28 -0.78 -8.93 -0.41
CA LEU A 28 -0.87 -10.12 -1.26
C LEU A 28 -0.64 -9.79 -2.73
N ALA A 29 -1.29 -8.73 -3.25
CA ALA A 29 -1.20 -8.34 -4.65
C ALA A 29 0.16 -7.74 -5.03
N VAL A 30 0.69 -6.82 -4.21
CA VAL A 30 1.98 -6.17 -4.47
C VAL A 30 3.13 -7.17 -4.46
N SER A 31 3.07 -8.18 -3.58
CA SER A 31 4.11 -9.20 -3.46
C SER A 31 4.22 -10.11 -4.68
N ASP A 32 3.15 -10.23 -5.47
CA ASP A 32 3.12 -11.01 -6.71
C ASP A 32 3.49 -10.17 -7.95
N LEU A 33 3.39 -8.84 -7.86
CA LEU A 33 3.56 -7.92 -8.99
C LEU A 33 4.89 -7.15 -8.99
N ALA A 34 5.51 -6.93 -7.83
CA ALA A 34 6.68 -6.07 -7.73
C ALA A 34 7.94 -6.73 -8.32
N GLU A 35 8.57 -6.06 -9.28
CA GLU A 35 9.76 -6.52 -10.00
C GLU A 35 10.86 -5.45 -10.07
N SER A 36 10.57 -4.21 -9.69
CA SER A 36 11.50 -3.08 -9.72
C SER A 36 11.65 -2.40 -8.35
N VAL A 37 12.74 -1.64 -8.20
CA VAL A 37 13.06 -0.93 -6.95
C VAL A 37 11.92 -0.01 -6.52
N TRP A 38 11.30 0.72 -7.45
CA TRP A 38 10.18 1.60 -7.14
C TRP A 38 8.98 0.82 -6.58
N GLU A 39 8.65 -0.31 -7.20
CA GLU A 39 7.55 -1.18 -6.78
C GLU A 39 7.81 -1.81 -5.41
N TYR A 40 9.07 -2.16 -5.11
CA TYR A 40 9.49 -2.61 -3.79
C TYR A 40 9.44 -1.50 -2.72
N ARG A 41 9.72 -0.24 -3.07
CA ARG A 41 9.51 0.91 -2.17
C ARG A 41 8.03 1.10 -1.87
N PHE A 42 7.15 0.93 -2.85
CA PHE A 42 5.71 0.93 -2.63
C PHE A 42 5.26 -0.23 -1.72
N ALA A 43 5.81 -1.43 -1.88
CA ALA A 43 5.57 -2.54 -0.95
C ALA A 43 6.07 -2.24 0.48
N THR A 44 7.19 -1.53 0.64
CA THR A 44 7.63 -1.00 1.95
C THR A 44 6.61 -0.03 2.53
N LEU A 45 6.10 0.92 1.74
CA LEU A 45 5.08 1.88 2.20
C LEU A 45 3.84 1.16 2.74
N LEU A 46 3.38 0.10 2.06
CA LEU A 46 2.28 -0.74 2.52
C LEU A 46 2.63 -1.53 3.79
N THR A 47 3.85 -2.03 3.89
CA THR A 47 4.35 -2.67 5.12
C THR A 47 4.26 -1.70 6.29
N LEU A 48 4.64 -0.43 6.10
CA LEU A 48 4.54 0.62 7.12
C LEU A 48 3.09 0.93 7.57
N GLN A 49 2.08 0.33 6.95
CA GLN A 49 0.68 0.45 7.38
C GLN A 49 0.22 -0.71 8.26
N ASP A 50 1.10 -1.66 8.58
CA ASP A 50 0.83 -2.77 9.50
C ASP A 50 0.60 -2.23 10.94
N GLN A 51 -0.67 -2.17 11.31
CA GLN A 51 -1.10 -1.68 12.61
C GLN A 51 -0.72 -2.60 13.79
N SER A 52 -0.29 -3.84 13.53
CA SER A 52 0.24 -4.73 14.57
C SER A 52 1.61 -4.27 15.06
N VAL A 53 2.38 -3.60 14.20
CA VAL A 53 3.71 -3.08 14.50
C VAL A 53 3.67 -1.59 14.83
N MET A 54 3.02 -0.79 13.98
CA MET A 54 3.00 0.68 14.12
C MET A 54 2.08 1.15 15.25
N GLY A 55 1.10 0.33 15.62
CA GLY A 55 0.03 0.72 16.52
C GLY A 55 -1.19 1.26 15.78
N ARG A 56 -2.33 1.30 16.48
CA ARG A 56 -3.62 1.68 15.89
C ARG A 56 -3.76 3.21 15.80
N GLY A 57 -4.26 3.70 14.66
CA GLY A 57 -4.55 5.12 14.46
C GLY A 57 -3.36 6.00 14.08
N VAL A 58 -2.20 5.42 13.75
CA VAL A 58 -0.99 6.14 13.31
C VAL A 58 -0.55 5.75 11.89
N VAL A 59 -1.42 5.04 11.17
CA VAL A 59 -1.17 4.60 9.79
C VAL A 59 -2.08 5.39 8.84
N GLY A 60 -1.71 5.43 7.58
CA GLY A 60 -2.26 6.29 6.54
C GLY A 60 -1.09 6.93 5.78
N PHE A 61 -1.22 6.98 4.46
CA PHE A 61 -0.34 7.76 3.61
C PHE A 61 -1.17 8.46 2.55
N ASP A 62 -0.69 9.62 2.13
CA ASP A 62 -1.34 10.44 1.12
C ASP A 62 -0.76 10.10 -0.26
N LEU A 63 -1.56 10.19 -1.32
CA LEU A 63 -1.03 10.02 -2.69
C LEU A 63 0.03 11.08 -3.00
N GLU A 64 -0.07 12.25 -2.37
CA GLU A 64 0.88 13.34 -2.41
C GLU A 64 2.23 12.99 -1.78
N ASP A 65 2.27 12.02 -0.86
CA ASP A 65 3.50 11.58 -0.19
C ASP A 65 4.29 10.57 -1.02
N ILE A 66 3.68 9.95 -2.04
CA ILE A 66 4.35 8.99 -2.91
C ILE A 66 5.35 9.72 -3.83
N ASP A 67 6.58 9.22 -3.87
CA ASP A 67 7.57 9.62 -4.87
C ASP A 67 7.18 9.03 -6.24
N TRP A 68 6.31 9.70 -6.99
CA TRP A 68 5.88 9.25 -8.32
C TRP A 68 6.99 9.31 -9.39
N GLY A 69 8.19 9.79 -9.05
CA GLY A 69 9.30 9.96 -9.97
C GLY A 69 9.38 11.36 -10.59
N ASP A 70 10.51 11.63 -11.24
CA ASP A 70 10.90 12.97 -11.68
C ASP A 70 10.52 13.26 -13.13
N SER A 71 10.12 12.24 -13.88
CA SER A 71 9.69 12.36 -15.27
C SER A 71 8.24 11.93 -15.48
N PRO A 72 7.53 12.48 -16.48
CA PRO A 72 6.16 12.04 -16.81
C PRO A 72 6.05 10.53 -17.10
N ARG A 73 7.13 9.93 -17.61
CA ARG A 73 7.19 8.49 -17.88
C ARG A 73 7.22 7.67 -16.59
N GLU A 74 8.03 8.07 -15.63
CA GLU A 74 8.11 7.42 -14.31
C GLU A 74 6.78 7.57 -13.57
N GLN A 75 6.21 8.79 -13.59
CA GLN A 75 4.89 9.09 -13.01
C GLN A 75 3.79 8.19 -13.58
N THR A 76 3.75 8.05 -14.90
CA THR A 76 2.79 7.16 -15.58
C THR A 76 3.02 5.70 -15.16
N ALA A 77 4.26 5.22 -15.18
CA ALA A 77 4.58 3.84 -14.82
C ALA A 77 4.25 3.52 -13.34
N ALA A 78 4.54 4.44 -12.44
CA ALA A 78 4.22 4.36 -11.02
C ALA A 78 2.70 4.29 -10.79
N LYS A 79 1.95 5.21 -11.42
CA LYS A 79 0.47 5.22 -11.37
C LYS A 79 -0.13 3.94 -11.93
N ASP A 80 0.34 3.48 -13.08
CA ASP A 80 -0.09 2.24 -13.70
C ASP A 80 0.18 1.04 -12.79
N PHE A 81 1.32 1.00 -12.08
CA PHE A 81 1.60 -0.05 -11.11
C PHE A 81 0.60 -0.06 -9.95
N VAL A 82 0.35 1.09 -9.32
CA VAL A 82 -0.61 1.18 -8.20
C VAL A 82 -2.00 0.71 -8.65
N LEU A 83 -2.44 1.10 -9.86
CA LEU A 83 -3.71 0.63 -10.42
C LEU A 83 -3.70 -0.89 -10.69
N ARG A 84 -2.60 -1.46 -11.20
CA ARG A 84 -2.48 -2.93 -11.38
C ARG A 84 -2.56 -3.70 -10.06
N VAL A 85 -1.95 -3.19 -8.99
CA VAL A 85 -2.05 -3.77 -7.65
C VAL A 85 -3.50 -3.77 -7.17
N LEU A 86 -4.19 -2.64 -7.32
CA LEU A 86 -5.60 -2.50 -6.95
C LEU A 86 -6.51 -3.42 -7.77
N ASP A 87 -6.28 -3.53 -9.08
CA ASP A 87 -7.04 -4.41 -9.97
C ASP A 87 -6.80 -5.89 -9.66
N LEU A 88 -5.60 -6.26 -9.24
CA LEU A 88 -5.31 -7.63 -8.79
C LEU A 88 -6.00 -7.92 -7.44
N ALA A 89 -5.94 -6.99 -6.48
CA ALA A 89 -6.63 -7.11 -5.20
C ALA A 89 -8.17 -7.19 -5.38
N LEU A 90 -8.75 -6.39 -6.28
CA LEU A 90 -10.18 -6.41 -6.62
C LEU A 90 -10.63 -7.73 -7.26
N ARG A 91 -9.72 -8.46 -7.91
CA ARG A 91 -9.97 -9.83 -8.39
C ARG A 91 -9.91 -10.87 -7.27
N ARG A 92 -9.88 -10.43 -6.01
CA ARG A 92 -9.79 -11.27 -4.80
C ARG A 92 -8.55 -12.17 -4.80
N HIS A 93 -7.45 -11.67 -5.36
CA HIS A 93 -6.20 -12.44 -5.47
C HIS A 93 -5.71 -12.90 -4.10
N ARG A 94 -5.65 -14.23 -3.92
CA ARG A 94 -5.18 -14.91 -2.70
C ARG A 94 -5.98 -14.59 -1.43
N TRP A 95 -7.20 -14.08 -1.54
CA TRP A 95 -8.03 -13.79 -0.36
C TRP A 95 -8.41 -15.04 0.43
N ASP A 96 -8.38 -16.22 -0.21
CA ASP A 96 -8.55 -17.52 0.45
C ASP A 96 -7.47 -17.81 1.51
N GLU A 97 -6.29 -17.19 1.40
CA GLU A 97 -5.20 -17.33 2.37
C GLU A 97 -5.43 -16.54 3.67
N LEU A 98 -6.37 -15.58 3.69
CA LEU A 98 -6.66 -14.73 4.85
C LEU A 98 -7.29 -15.51 6.01
N GLY A 99 -7.97 -16.64 5.72
CA GLY A 99 -8.72 -17.41 6.72
C GLY A 99 -9.99 -16.72 7.23
N TYR A 100 -10.37 -15.57 6.65
CA TYR A 100 -11.62 -14.85 6.89
C TYR A 100 -12.14 -14.22 5.58
N ASP A 101 -13.45 -13.96 5.50
CA ASP A 101 -14.00 -13.17 4.38
C ASP A 101 -13.98 -11.68 4.75
N PRO A 102 -13.37 -10.81 3.93
CA PRO A 102 -13.32 -9.36 4.18
C PRO A 102 -14.46 -8.62 3.45
N PRO A 103 -15.67 -8.49 4.04
CA PRO A 103 -16.85 -7.98 3.33
C PRO A 103 -16.75 -6.51 2.88
N PHE A 104 -15.87 -5.73 3.51
CA PHE A 104 -15.70 -4.30 3.21
C PHE A 104 -14.49 -3.98 2.33
N ALA A 105 -13.56 -4.93 2.13
CA ALA A 105 -12.31 -4.68 1.40
C ALA A 105 -12.56 -4.22 -0.04
N GLU A 106 -13.51 -4.85 -0.73
CA GLU A 106 -13.85 -4.50 -2.11
C GLU A 106 -14.36 -3.06 -2.24
N GLY A 107 -15.13 -2.59 -1.26
CA GLY A 107 -15.62 -1.21 -1.22
C GLY A 107 -14.50 -0.20 -0.99
N TYR A 108 -13.52 -0.52 -0.13
CA TYR A 108 -12.34 0.32 0.09
C TYR A 108 -11.42 0.35 -1.13
N LEU A 109 -11.18 -0.80 -1.76
CA LEU A 109 -10.36 -0.89 -2.96
C LEU A 109 -10.95 -0.09 -4.13
N ARG A 110 -12.27 -0.14 -4.34
CA ARG A 110 -12.94 0.68 -5.38
C ARG A 110 -12.76 2.18 -5.12
N GLN A 111 -13.04 2.62 -3.90
CA GLN A 111 -12.90 4.04 -3.54
C GLN A 111 -11.46 4.50 -3.69
N TYR A 112 -10.49 3.74 -3.19
CA TYR A 112 -9.08 4.09 -3.31
C TYR A 112 -8.59 4.08 -4.77
N ARG A 113 -9.09 3.14 -5.59
CA ARG A 113 -8.83 3.12 -7.04
C ARG A 113 -9.37 4.37 -7.73
N GLU A 114 -10.58 4.82 -7.40
CA GLU A 114 -11.13 6.08 -7.91
C GLU A 114 -10.31 7.30 -7.46
N LEU A 115 -9.71 7.27 -6.26
CA LEU A 115 -8.76 8.29 -5.79
C LEU A 115 -7.53 8.33 -6.68
N VAL A 116 -6.87 7.18 -6.86
CA VAL A 116 -5.66 7.04 -7.68
C VAL A 116 -5.93 7.42 -9.14
N GLU A 117 -7.06 7.01 -9.71
CA GLU A 117 -7.41 7.33 -11.10
C GLU A 117 -7.51 8.84 -11.35
N ALA A 118 -8.17 9.58 -10.45
CA ALA A 118 -8.34 11.02 -10.61
C ALA A 118 -7.10 11.84 -10.21
N PHE A 119 -6.18 11.25 -9.45
CA PHE A 119 -4.97 11.93 -8.99
C PHE A 119 -3.98 12.14 -10.15
N ASP A 120 -3.50 13.35 -10.36
CA ASP A 120 -2.40 13.62 -11.29
C ASP A 120 -1.07 13.58 -10.52
N PRO A 121 -0.17 12.61 -10.80
CA PRO A 121 1.16 12.58 -10.19
C PRO A 121 1.99 13.85 -10.38
N ALA A 122 1.70 14.66 -11.41
CA ALA A 122 2.37 15.93 -11.62
C ALA A 122 2.00 16.99 -10.56
N ASP A 123 0.85 16.83 -9.91
CA ASP A 123 0.38 17.71 -8.83
C ASP A 123 0.92 17.29 -7.45
N ALA A 124 1.63 16.15 -7.36
CA ALA A 124 2.25 15.69 -6.14
C ALA A 124 3.37 16.67 -5.73
N VAL A 125 3.05 17.55 -4.79
CA VAL A 125 4.08 18.29 -4.06
C VAL A 125 4.69 17.29 -3.10
N ARG A 126 6.01 17.06 -3.16
CA ARG A 126 6.72 16.27 -2.14
C ARG A 126 6.62 16.99 -0.79
N THR A 127 5.49 16.85 -0.12
CA THR A 127 5.27 17.35 1.22
C THR A 127 5.89 16.38 2.21
N SER A 128 6.36 16.91 3.34
CA SER A 128 6.80 16.11 4.47
C SER A 128 5.56 15.54 5.18
N GLY A 129 4.88 14.59 4.54
CA GLY A 129 3.80 13.83 5.17
C GLY A 129 4.25 13.16 6.47
N ILE A 130 3.30 12.57 7.19
CA ILE A 130 3.57 11.92 8.49
C ILE A 130 4.57 10.77 8.32
N LEU A 131 4.56 10.10 7.17
CA LEU A 131 5.51 9.06 6.78
C LEU A 131 6.07 9.37 5.38
N PRO A 132 7.39 9.64 5.24
CA PRO A 132 7.98 9.84 3.93
C PRO A 132 7.93 8.55 3.10
N PHE A 133 7.86 8.68 1.78
CA PHE A 133 7.99 7.53 0.89
C PHE A 133 9.38 6.88 1.08
N PRO A 134 9.47 5.54 1.20
CA PRO A 134 10.72 4.87 1.55
C PRO A 134 11.85 5.15 0.56
N ASP A 135 13.09 5.19 1.05
CA ASP A 135 14.27 5.32 0.20
C ASP A 135 14.55 4.01 -0.55
N PRO A 136 15.30 4.05 -1.68
CA PRO A 136 15.67 2.83 -2.42
C PRO A 136 16.37 1.75 -1.58
N GLU A 137 17.11 2.17 -0.55
CA GLU A 137 17.84 1.29 0.37
C GLU A 137 16.90 0.54 1.32
N GLU A 138 15.68 1.05 1.50
CA GLU A 138 14.65 0.53 2.41
C GLU A 138 13.59 -0.32 1.69
N ALA A 139 13.79 -0.55 0.38
CA ALA A 139 12.86 -1.30 -0.46
C ALA A 139 12.66 -2.75 0.03
N ALA A 140 11.40 -3.20 0.05
CA ALA A 140 10.98 -4.51 0.53
C ALA A 140 11.36 -5.60 -0.48
N MET A 141 12.64 -5.94 -0.54
CA MET A 141 13.20 -6.95 -1.45
C MET A 141 13.29 -8.34 -0.81
N ALA A 142 12.95 -8.46 0.48
CA ALA A 142 12.90 -9.73 1.18
C ALA A 142 11.49 -10.32 1.15
N MET A 143 11.39 -11.64 1.11
CA MET A 143 10.12 -12.36 0.99
C MET A 143 9.97 -13.36 2.14
N CYS A 144 8.83 -13.31 2.83
CA CYS A 144 8.47 -14.32 3.81
C CYS A 144 8.21 -15.65 3.10
N VAL A 145 8.98 -16.70 3.40
CA VAL A 145 8.83 -18.01 2.74
C VAL A 145 7.48 -18.66 3.05
N ARG A 146 6.94 -18.47 4.26
CA ARG A 146 5.68 -19.06 4.68
C ARG A 146 4.48 -18.45 3.96
N HIS A 147 4.44 -17.12 3.88
CA HIS A 147 3.28 -16.39 3.37
C HIS A 147 3.49 -15.87 1.94
N ARG A 148 4.68 -16.02 1.34
CA ARG A 148 5.03 -15.48 0.02
C ARG A 148 4.63 -14.01 -0.11
N VAL A 149 5.02 -13.24 0.90
CA VAL A 149 4.70 -11.81 1.03
C VAL A 149 5.97 -11.05 1.33
N LEU A 150 6.14 -9.94 0.63
CA LEU A 150 7.27 -9.03 0.81
C LEU A 150 7.23 -8.42 2.21
N TYR A 151 8.41 -8.14 2.74
CA TYR A 151 8.58 -7.36 3.96
C TYR A 151 9.81 -6.48 3.84
N ALA A 152 9.91 -5.47 4.69
CA ALA A 152 10.99 -4.48 4.67
C ALA A 152 11.93 -4.69 5.87
N PRO A 153 13.04 -5.44 5.72
CA PRO A 153 13.96 -5.74 6.82
C PRO A 153 14.57 -4.50 7.47
N ALA A 154 14.64 -3.39 6.74
CA ALA A 154 15.09 -2.09 7.26
C ALA A 154 14.24 -1.61 8.44
N TYR A 155 12.96 -2.01 8.49
CA TYR A 155 12.02 -1.63 9.53
C TYR A 155 11.73 -2.78 10.49
N TRP A 156 11.36 -3.96 9.97
CA TRP A 156 11.14 -5.16 10.77
C TRP A 156 11.16 -6.44 9.91
N GLU A 157 11.51 -7.56 10.55
CA GLU A 157 11.68 -8.86 9.88
C GLU A 157 10.37 -9.64 9.60
N PRO A 158 9.32 -9.61 10.45
CA PRO A 158 8.11 -10.37 10.16
C PRO A 158 7.28 -9.72 9.04
N CYS A 159 6.67 -10.52 8.15
CA CYS A 159 5.65 -9.96 7.25
C CYS A 159 4.33 -9.70 8.00
N VAL A 160 3.41 -8.97 7.35
CA VAL A 160 2.10 -8.58 7.93
C VAL A 160 1.28 -9.75 8.47
N PHE A 161 1.42 -10.94 7.88
CA PHE A 161 0.72 -12.16 8.33
C PHE A 161 1.47 -12.95 9.41
N CYS A 162 2.74 -12.68 9.66
CA CYS A 162 3.49 -13.29 10.76
C CYS A 162 3.18 -12.61 12.11
N ASN A 163 2.75 -11.35 12.08
CA ASN A 163 2.41 -10.57 13.27
C ASN A 163 0.92 -10.63 13.65
N ALA A 164 0.09 -11.16 12.76
CA ALA A 164 -1.38 -11.23 12.89
C ALA A 164 -1.86 -12.33 13.86
#